data_AF-A0A3D4LP14-F1
#
_entry.id   AF-A0A3D4LP14-F1
#
_cell.length_a   1.000
_cell.length_b   1.000
_cell.length_c   1.000
_cell.angle_alpha   90.00
_cell.angle_beta   90.00
_cell.angle_gamma   90.00
#
_symmetry.space_group_name_H-M   'P 1'
#
loop_
_entity.id
_entity.type
_entity.pdbx_description
1 polymer ?
#
loop_
_entity_poly.entity_id
_entity_poly.type
_entity_poly.pdbx_seq_one_letter_code
_entity_poly.pdbx_strand_id
1 'polypeptide(L)'
;ELAAEVGAYIQYDEVSQAPFFIYYDDQRRQHRVWFEDARSIMAKLDLFSEYGFEGVGYWNIMRYFPQNWLLVSNLYNIAKLL
;
A
#
# COMPACT_ATOMS: atom_id res chain seq x y z
N GLU A 1 -7.36 -10.33 0.18
CA GLU A 1 -8.42 -11.35 0.11
C GLU A 1 -8.64 -11.77 -1.34
N LEU A 2 -9.11 -10.87 -2.21
CA LEU A 2 -9.36 -11.17 -3.64
C LEU A 2 -8.27 -11.98 -4.37
N ALA A 3 -6.99 -11.62 -4.26
CA ALA A 3 -5.91 -12.37 -4.92
C ALA A 3 -5.90 -13.86 -4.54
N ALA A 4 -6.15 -14.18 -3.26
CA ALA A 4 -6.25 -15.57 -2.80
C ALA A 4 -7.53 -16.25 -3.32
N GLU A 5 -8.66 -15.54 -3.32
CA GLU A 5 -9.95 -16.05 -3.81
C GLU A 5 -9.90 -16.44 -5.28
N VAL A 6 -9.22 -15.65 -6.11
CA VAL A 6 -9.08 -15.89 -7.55
C VAL A 6 -7.82 -16.68 -7.91
N GLY A 7 -7.05 -17.13 -6.92
CA GLY A 7 -5.82 -17.90 -7.12
C GLY A 7 -4.70 -17.13 -7.85
N ALA A 8 -4.69 -15.79 -7.75
CA ALA A 8 -3.67 -14.94 -8.37
C ALA A 8 -2.46 -14.72 -7.44
N TYR A 9 -1.27 -14.77 -8.05
CA TYR A 9 -0.03 -14.41 -7.37
C TYR A 9 0.13 -12.89 -7.34
N ILE A 10 0.44 -12.35 -6.15
CA ILE A 10 0.78 -10.94 -5.99
C ILE A 10 2.18 -10.70 -6.55
N GLN A 11 2.27 -9.78 -7.49
CA GLN A 11 3.50 -9.27 -8.07
C GLN A 11 3.81 -7.89 -7.48
N TYR A 12 5.04 -7.40 -7.70
CA TYR A 12 5.46 -6.07 -7.28
C TYR A 12 6.18 -5.40 -8.44
N ASP A 13 5.80 -4.16 -8.74
CA ASP A 13 6.45 -3.37 -9.77
C ASP A 13 7.46 -2.42 -9.11
N GLU A 14 8.74 -2.63 -9.42
CA GLU A 14 9.83 -1.89 -8.76
C GLU A 14 9.92 -0.43 -9.18
N VAL A 15 9.40 -0.07 -10.36
CA VAL A 15 9.44 1.32 -10.85
C VAL A 15 8.39 2.17 -10.15
N SER A 16 7.16 1.66 -10.04
CA SER A 16 6.07 2.33 -9.33
C SER A 16 6.07 2.10 -7.82
N GLN A 17 6.88 1.16 -7.33
CA GLN A 17 6.89 0.71 -5.93
C GLN A 17 5.48 0.35 -5.46
N ALA A 18 4.78 -0.47 -6.25
CA ALA A 18 3.39 -0.84 -5.98
C ALA A 18 3.11 -2.32 -6.28
N PRO A 19 2.37 -3.02 -5.40
CA PRO A 19 1.92 -4.38 -5.66
C PRO A 19 0.74 -4.41 -6.63
N PHE A 20 0.68 -5.47 -7.43
CA PHE A 20 -0.44 -5.74 -8.32
C PHE A 20 -0.64 -7.24 -8.53
N PHE A 21 -1.80 -7.61 -9.06
CA PHE A 21 -2.03 -8.95 -9.59
C PHE A 21 -3.00 -8.92 -10.77
N ILE A 22 -2.98 -9.98 -11.57
CA ILE A 22 -3.84 -10.17 -12.73
C ILE A 22 -4.64 -11.44 -12.54
N TYR A 23 -5.94 -11.39 -12.86
CA TYR A 23 -6.81 -12.56 -12.88
C TYR A 23 -7.83 -12.45 -14.02
N TYR A 24 -8.48 -13.58 -14.34
CA TYR A 24 -9.58 -13.63 -15.29
C TYR A 24 -10.87 -13.98 -14.54
N ASP A 25 -11.96 -13.29 -14.86
CA ASP A 25 -13.28 -13.64 -14.30
C ASP A 25 -13.96 -14.77 -15.09
N ASP A 26 -15.15 -15.19 -14.64
CA ASP A 26 -15.94 -16.26 -15.26
C ASP A 26 -16.33 -15.97 -16.73
N GLN A 27 -16.30 -14.70 -17.13
CA GLN A 27 -16.57 -14.25 -18.50
C GLN A 27 -15.28 -14.14 -19.33
N ARG A 28 -14.14 -14.62 -18.81
CA ARG A 28 -12.79 -14.52 -19.41
C ARG A 28 -12.31 -13.08 -19.63
N ARG A 29 -12.81 -12.12 -18.86
CA ARG A 29 -12.29 -10.75 -18.89
C ARG A 29 -11.07 -10.67 -17.98
N GLN A 30 -10.00 -10.06 -18.50
CA GLN A 30 -8.80 -9.82 -17.71
C GLN A 30 -9.00 -8.62 -16.79
N HIS A 31 -8.70 -8.79 -15.52
CA HIS A 31 -8.66 -7.74 -14.51
C HIS A 31 -7.22 -7.53 -14.04
N ARG A 32 -6.83 -6.27 -13.86
CA ARG A 32 -5.56 -5.89 -13.23
C ARG A 32 -5.87 -5.06 -12.01
N VAL A 33 -5.41 -5.51 -10.86
CA VAL A 33 -5.65 -4.85 -9.57
C VAL A 33 -4.34 -4.30 -9.04
N TRP A 34 -4.30 -3.00 -8.80
CA TRP A 34 -3.23 -2.31 -8.08
C TRP A 34 -3.69 -1.98 -6.67
N PHE A 35 -2.80 -2.10 -5.69
CA PHE A 35 -3.13 -1.83 -4.30
C PHE A 35 -1.88 -1.38 -3.53
N GLU A 36 -2.00 -1.26 -2.21
CA GLU A 36 -0.89 -0.91 -1.31
C GLU A 36 -0.63 -2.06 -0.34
N ASP A 37 0.64 -2.29 -0.03
CA ASP A 37 1.08 -3.20 1.04
C ASP A 37 2.21 -2.56 1.86
N ALA A 38 2.78 -3.31 2.81
CA ALA A 38 3.83 -2.79 3.68
C ALA A 38 5.05 -2.26 2.91
N ARG A 39 5.38 -2.85 1.75
CA ARG A 39 6.55 -2.46 0.94
C ARG A 39 6.33 -1.11 0.29
N SER A 40 5.16 -0.92 -0.33
CA SER A 40 4.83 0.33 -1.01
C SER A 40 4.60 1.48 -0.03
N ILE A 41 4.10 1.20 1.18
CA ILE A 41 4.04 2.20 2.26
C ILE A 41 5.44 2.56 2.77
N MET A 42 6.31 1.57 3.01
CA MET A 42 7.69 1.83 3.42
C MET A 42 8.40 2.75 2.41
N ALA A 43 8.32 2.43 1.12
CA ALA A 43 8.93 3.25 0.08
C ALA A 43 8.43 4.71 0.11
N LYS A 44 7.13 4.95 0.33
CA LYS A 44 6.58 6.31 0.45
C LYS A 44 7.05 7.03 1.72
N LEU A 45 7.18 6.32 2.83
CA LEU A 45 7.69 6.86 4.09
C LEU A 45 9.19 7.17 4.00
N ASP A 46 9.96 6.36 3.26
CA ASP A 46 11.38 6.66 3.00
C ASP A 46 11.53 7.96 2.23
N LEU A 47 10.67 8.23 1.22
CA LEU A 47 10.66 9.52 0.51
C LEU A 47 10.33 10.69 1.43
N PHE A 48 9.41 10.51 2.40
CA PHE A 48 9.14 11.54 3.40
C PHE A 48 10.42 11.93 4.16
N SER A 49 11.20 10.95 4.59
CA SER A 49 12.47 11.17 5.28
C SER A 49 13.54 11.75 4.35
N GLU A 50 13.64 11.25 3.11
CA GLU A 50 14.65 11.66 2.13
C GLU A 50 14.49 13.12 1.71
N TYR A 51 13.26 13.55 1.45
CA TYR A 51 12.96 14.90 0.97
C TYR A 51 12.65 15.90 2.09
N GLY A 52 12.57 15.45 3.34
CA GLY A 52 12.31 16.31 4.49
C GLY A 52 10.92 16.95 4.45
N PHE A 53 9.89 16.19 4.07
CA PHE A 53 8.51 16.67 4.13
C PHE A 53 8.05 16.84 5.57
N GLU A 54 7.03 17.67 5.80
CA GLU A 54 6.49 17.97 7.14
C GLU A 54 5.48 16.92 7.64
N GLY A 55 4.89 16.13 6.74
CA GLY A 55 4.01 15.04 7.13
C GLY A 55 3.52 14.21 5.94
N VAL A 56 2.68 13.22 6.26
CA VAL A 56 1.98 12.38 5.28
C VAL A 56 0.46 12.48 5.49
N GLY A 57 -0.28 12.49 4.39
CA GLY A 57 -1.75 12.55 4.39
C GLY A 57 -2.37 11.23 3.97
N TYR A 58 -3.44 10.82 4.66
CA TYR A 58 -4.17 9.58 4.37
C TYR A 58 -5.56 9.86 3.79
N TRP A 59 -5.83 9.31 2.61
CA TRP A 59 -7.17 9.24 2.02
C TRP A 59 -7.57 7.77 1.80
N ASN A 60 -8.53 7.21 2.52
CA ASN A 60 -9.23 7.73 3.70
C ASN A 60 -9.27 6.64 4.79
N ILE A 61 -9.76 7.01 5.97
CA ILE A 61 -9.78 6.14 7.16
C ILE A 61 -10.73 4.93 7.04
N MET A 62 -11.62 4.89 6.05
CA MET A 62 -12.64 3.83 5.92
C MET A 62 -12.07 2.52 5.38
N ARG A 63 -10.82 2.51 4.92
CA ARG A 63 -10.13 1.29 4.49
C ARG A 63 -9.19 0.80 5.57
N TYR A 64 -9.53 -0.33 6.19
CA TYR A 64 -8.69 -0.94 7.20
C TYR A 64 -7.38 -1.45 6.59
N PHE A 65 -6.25 -0.95 7.10
CA PHE A 65 -4.92 -1.34 6.66
C PHE A 65 -3.92 -1.27 7.84
N PRO A 66 -3.84 -2.30 8.69
CA PRO A 66 -3.10 -2.25 9.95
C PRO A 66 -1.59 -2.14 9.77
N GLN A 67 -1.03 -2.71 8.69
CA GLN A 67 0.40 -2.67 8.41
C GLN A 67 0.90 -1.23 8.21
N ASN A 68 0.08 -0.37 7.60
CA ASN A 68 0.41 1.05 7.47
C ASN A 68 0.61 1.71 8.84
N TRP A 69 -0.35 1.53 9.75
CA TRP A 69 -0.27 2.15 11.09
C TRP A 69 0.87 1.59 11.92
N LEU A 70 1.15 0.28 11.79
CA LEU A 70 2.30 -0.34 12.42
C LEU A 70 3.61 0.31 11.94
N LEU A 71 3.79 0.50 10.63
CA LEU A 71 4.98 1.15 10.08
C LEU A 71 5.14 2.58 10.59
N VAL A 72 4.09 3.40 10.51
CA VAL A 72 4.13 4.79 11.00
C VAL A 72 4.53 4.84 12.47
N SER A 73 3.92 4.01 13.31
CA SER A 73 4.18 4.00 14.76
C SER A 73 5.58 3.48 15.13
N ASN A 74 6.21 2.68 14.29
CA ASN A 74 7.57 2.15 14.54
C ASN A 74 8.65 3.08 14.00
N LEU A 75 8.40 3.77 12.89
CA LEU A 75 9.39 4.60 12.21
C LEU A 75 9.38 6.05 12.70
N TYR A 76 8.25 6.55 13.19
CA TYR A 76 8.08 7.96 13.50
C TYR A 76 7.43 8.20 14.86
N ASN A 77 7.85 9.30 15.49
CA ASN A 77 7.15 9.86 16.65
C ASN A 77 5.97 10.72 16.14
N ILE A 78 4.75 10.24 16.36
CA ILE A 78 3.54 10.94 15.91
C ILE A 78 3.28 12.15 16.81
N ALA A 79 3.48 13.34 16.27
CA ALA A 79 3.19 14.59 16.96
C ALA A 79 1.69 14.74 17.21
N LYS A 80 1.31 15.02 18.46
CA LYS A 80 -0.04 15.42 18.85
C LYS A 80 -0.03 16.92 19.11
N LEU A 81 -0.82 17.66 18.34
CA LEU A 81 -0.85 19.13 18.38
C LEU A 81 -2.01 19.69 19.23
N LEU A 82 -2.92 18.82 19.67
CA LEU A 82 -4.09 19.11 20.50
C LEU A 82 -4.23 18.06 21.60
#